data_AF-G1UY87-F1
#
_entry.id   AF-G1UY87-F1
#
_cell.length_a   1.000
_cell.length_b   1.000
_cell.length_c   1.000
_cell.angle_alpha   90.00
_cell.angle_beta   90.00
_cell.angle_gamma   90.00
#
_symmetry.space_group_name_H-M   'P 1'
#
loop_
_entity.id
_entity.type
_entity.pdbx_description
1 polymer ?
#
loop_
_entity_poly.entity_id
_entity_poly.type
_entity_poly.pdbx_seq_one_letter_code
_entity_poly.pdbx_strand_id
1 'polypeptide(L)'
;MNEFYQIIQDSVSRNPIGAKAVAVKIGKPYSTMMREVNPNDKGAKVGADTLMDIVRATKDISPLAFMAKELGYRLVPVSKDEGEEGSATL
;
A
#
# COMPACT_ATOMS: atom_id res chain seq x y z
N MET A 1 16.26 -6.78 -9.86
CA MET A 1 14.79 -6.65 -9.76
C MET A 1 14.50 -5.96 -8.45
N ASN A 2 13.61 -4.95 -8.43
CA ASN A 2 13.32 -4.22 -7.18
C ASN A 2 12.28 -5.02 -6.38
N GLU A 3 12.72 -5.72 -5.33
CA GLU A 3 11.87 -6.59 -4.48
C GLU A 3 10.68 -5.84 -3.88
N PHE A 4 10.87 -4.58 -3.48
CA PHE A 4 9.79 -3.74 -2.96
C PHE A 4 8.67 -3.53 -4.00
N TYR A 5 9.03 -3.28 -5.26
CA TYR A 5 8.05 -3.13 -6.33
C TYR A 5 7.36 -4.45 -6.68
N GLN A 6 8.06 -5.58 -6.55
CA GLN A 6 7.43 -6.89 -6.72
C GLN A 6 6.32 -7.12 -5.68
N ILE A 7 6.59 -6.78 -4.41
CA ILE A 7 5.61 -6.89 -3.33
C ILE A 7 4.41 -5.99 -3.61
N ILE A 8 4.62 -4.72 -4.00
CA ILE A 8 3.51 -3.81 -4.33
C ILE A 8 2.70 -4.34 -5.52
N GLN A 9 3.37 -4.82 -6.57
CA GLN A 9 2.69 -5.38 -7.74
C GLN A 9 1.85 -6.59 -7.38
N ASP A 10 2.36 -7.47 -6.52
CA ASP A 10 1.63 -8.66 -6.06
C ASP A 10 0.42 -8.28 -5.18
N SER A 11 0.56 -7.30 -4.28
CA SER A 11 -0.55 -6.78 -3.47
C SER A 11 -1.73 -6.31 -4.32
N VAL A 12 -1.46 -5.75 -5.50
CA VAL A 12 -2.49 -5.29 -6.45
C VAL A 12 -2.98 -6.42 -7.36
N SER A 13 -2.06 -7.18 -7.95
CA SER A 13 -2.37 -8.14 -9.03
C SER A 13 -3.03 -9.41 -8.51
N ARG A 14 -2.71 -9.83 -7.28
CA ARG A 14 -3.25 -11.03 -6.63
C ARG A 14 -4.40 -10.72 -5.67
N ASN A 15 -4.84 -9.47 -5.61
CA ASN A 15 -5.91 -9.11 -4.69
C ASN A 15 -7.22 -9.82 -5.05
N PRO A 16 -7.98 -10.36 -4.07
CA PRO A 16 -9.25 -11.05 -4.33
C PRO A 16 -10.29 -10.21 -5.10
N ILE A 17 -10.29 -8.88 -4.93
CA ILE A 17 -11.22 -8.01 -5.66
C ILE A 17 -10.75 -7.70 -7.10
N GLY A 18 -9.53 -8.09 -7.45
CA GLY A 18 -8.89 -7.85 -8.74
C GLY A 18 -8.32 -6.43 -8.90
N ALA A 19 -7.23 -6.33 -9.67
CA ALA A 19 -6.49 -5.08 -9.85
C ALA A 19 -7.33 -3.91 -10.40
N LYS A 20 -8.32 -4.18 -11.26
CA LYS A 20 -9.24 -3.13 -11.76
C LYS A 20 -10.08 -2.52 -10.63
N ALA A 21 -10.60 -3.33 -9.73
CA ALA A 21 -11.39 -2.82 -8.60
C ALA A 21 -10.51 -2.10 -7.57
N VAL A 22 -9.26 -2.56 -7.38
CA VAL A 22 -8.26 -1.82 -6.59
C VAL A 22 -8.05 -0.42 -7.18
N ALA A 23 -7.85 -0.31 -8.50
CA ALA A 23 -7.66 0.98 -9.19
C ALA A 23 -8.84 1.95 -8.96
N VAL A 24 -10.07 1.44 -9.07
CA VAL A 24 -11.29 2.22 -8.79
C VAL A 24 -11.31 2.68 -7.33
N LYS A 25 -10.98 1.79 -6.38
CA LYS A 25 -11.01 2.08 -4.94
C LYS A 25 -9.97 3.12 -4.52
N ILE A 26 -8.82 3.17 -5.20
CA ILE A 26 -7.78 4.18 -4.98
C ILE A 26 -7.96 5.43 -5.88
N GLY A 27 -9.04 5.50 -6.67
CA GLY A 27 -9.36 6.66 -7.50
C GLY A 27 -8.39 6.93 -8.66
N LYS A 28 -7.69 5.89 -9.17
CA LYS A 28 -6.64 6.04 -10.18
C LYS A 28 -6.97 5.28 -11.47
N PRO A 29 -6.59 5.78 -12.66
CA PRO A 29 -6.72 5.01 -13.89
C PRO A 29 -5.92 3.70 -13.80
N TYR A 30 -6.54 2.59 -14.21
CA TYR A 30 -5.93 1.26 -14.14
C TYR A 30 -4.55 1.19 -14.82
N SER A 31 -4.44 1.72 -16.04
CA SER A 31 -3.17 1.72 -16.79
C SER A 31 -2.07 2.51 -16.07
N THR A 32 -2.41 3.66 -15.49
CA THR A 32 -1.47 4.47 -14.71
C THR A 32 -0.99 3.72 -13.47
N MET A 33 -1.91 3.15 -12.68
CA MET A 33 -1.56 2.35 -11.51
C MET A 33 -0.67 1.16 -11.88
N MET A 34 -1.03 0.41 -12.93
CA MET A 34 -0.25 -0.76 -13.37
C MET A 34 1.16 -0.39 -13.84
N ARG A 35 1.35 0.77 -14.46
CA ARG A 35 2.69 1.28 -14.80
C ARG A 35 3.48 1.64 -13.55
N GLU A 36 2.86 2.33 -12.60
CA GLU A 36 3.50 2.75 -11.35
C GLU A 36 3.97 1.56 -10.52
N VAL A 37 3.18 0.48 -10.43
CA VAL A 37 3.57 -0.71 -9.66
C VAL A 37 4.47 -1.69 -10.43
N ASN A 38 4.72 -1.47 -11.72
CA ASN A 38 5.50 -2.40 -12.53
C ASN A 38 7.00 -2.33 -12.18
N PRO A 39 7.62 -3.41 -11.67
CA PRO A 39 9.04 -3.43 -11.32
C PRO A 39 9.98 -3.21 -12.51
N ASN A 40 9.48 -3.37 -13.75
CA ASN A 40 10.24 -3.21 -14.98
C ASN A 40 10.06 -1.83 -15.64
N ASP A 41 9.07 -1.02 -15.23
CA ASP A 41 8.90 0.35 -15.74
C ASP A 41 9.79 1.31 -14.93
N LYS A 42 10.96 1.63 -15.46
CA LYS A 42 11.90 2.55 -14.79
C LYS A 42 11.39 4.00 -14.74
N GLY A 43 10.47 4.38 -15.63
CA GLY A 43 9.98 5.75 -15.79
C GLY A 43 8.76 6.09 -14.93
N ALA A 44 8.11 5.10 -14.33
CA ALA A 44 7.02 5.29 -13.37
C ALA A 44 7.46 4.89 -11.96
N LYS A 45 6.88 5.54 -10.95
CA LYS A 45 7.14 5.28 -9.53
C LYS A 45 5.84 5.35 -8.74
N VAL A 46 5.73 4.50 -7.72
CA VAL A 46 4.64 4.59 -6.74
C VAL A 46 4.95 5.75 -5.80
N GLY A 47 4.11 6.78 -5.79
CA GLY A 47 4.15 7.85 -4.79
C GLY A 47 3.70 7.37 -3.40
N ALA A 48 4.07 8.08 -2.34
CA ALA A 48 3.75 7.69 -0.97
C ALA A 48 2.24 7.60 -0.71
N ASP A 49 1.45 8.57 -1.23
CA ASP A 49 -0.01 8.56 -1.11
C ASP A 49 -0.62 7.34 -1.81
N THR A 50 -0.18 7.06 -3.04
CA THR A 50 -0.61 5.88 -3.80
C THR A 50 -0.27 4.58 -3.07
N LEU A 51 0.92 4.49 -2.47
CA LEU A 51 1.32 3.33 -1.69
C LEU A 51 0.38 3.12 -0.50
N MET A 52 0.07 4.20 0.23
CA MET A 52 -0.85 4.15 1.37
C MET A 52 -2.25 3.71 0.94
N ASP A 53 -2.74 4.23 -0.18
CA ASP A 53 -4.04 3.88 -0.73
C ASP A 53 -4.09 2.41 -1.19
N ILE A 54 -3.01 1.92 -1.82
CA ILE A 54 -2.88 0.49 -2.16
C ILE A 54 -2.99 -0.36 -0.90
N VAL A 55 -2.17 -0.11 0.12
CA VAL A 55 -2.18 -0.89 1.38
C VAL A 55 -3.57 -0.86 2.04
N ARG A 56 -4.23 0.30 2.07
CA ARG A 56 -5.59 0.45 2.62
C ARG A 56 -6.66 -0.28 1.81
N ALA A 57 -6.55 -0.23 0.48
CA ALA A 57 -7.52 -0.82 -0.43
C ALA A 57 -7.44 -2.34 -0.45
N THR A 58 -6.21 -2.87 -0.46
CA THR A 58 -5.90 -4.30 -0.54
C THR A 58 -5.93 -5.00 0.82
N LYS A 59 -5.77 -4.25 1.91
CA LYS A 59 -5.54 -4.76 3.27
C LYS A 59 -4.27 -5.61 3.39
N ASP A 60 -3.36 -5.46 2.44
CA ASP A 60 -2.07 -6.14 2.44
C ASP A 60 -0.99 -5.21 3.00
N ILE A 61 -0.51 -5.53 4.21
CA ILE A 61 0.51 -4.77 4.92
C ILE A 61 1.94 -5.13 4.49
N SER A 62 2.12 -6.09 3.58
CA SER A 62 3.44 -6.57 3.15
C SER A 62 4.39 -5.46 2.68
N PRO A 63 3.95 -4.45 1.90
CA PRO A 63 4.83 -3.32 1.54
C PRO A 63 5.35 -2.55 2.76
N LEU A 64 4.49 -2.32 3.77
CA LEU A 64 4.86 -1.60 4.98
C LEU A 64 5.80 -2.43 5.88
N ALA A 65 5.51 -3.72 6.01
CA ALA A 65 6.37 -4.65 6.75
C ALA A 65 7.77 -4.76 6.12
N PHE A 66 7.86 -4.77 4.79
CA PHE A 66 9.13 -4.72 4.06
C PHE A 66 9.91 -3.45 4.39
N MET A 67 9.28 -2.26 4.27
CA MET A 67 9.95 -0.99 4.59
C MET A 67 10.45 -0.94 6.04
N ALA A 68 9.63 -1.40 6.99
CA ALA A 68 10.04 -1.46 8.40
C ALA A 68 11.29 -2.34 8.57
N LYS A 69 11.29 -3.54 7.99
CA LYS A 69 12.41 -4.48 8.05
C LYS A 69 13.68 -3.89 7.46
N GLU A 70 13.60 -3.29 6.27
CA GLU A 70 14.76 -2.68 5.59
C GLU A 70 15.39 -1.55 6.41
N LEU A 71 14.58 -0.85 7.21
CA LEU A 71 15.03 0.24 8.07
C LEU A 71 15.43 -0.21 9.49
N GLY A 72 15.42 -1.52 9.77
CA GLY A 72 15.75 -2.06 11.10
C GLY A 72 14.63 -1.87 12.14
N TYR A 73 13.40 -1.59 11.70
CA TYR A 73 12.21 -1.47 12.55
C TYR A 73 11.32 -2.71 12.43
N ARG A 74 10.38 -2.83 13.39
CA ARG A 74 9.28 -3.81 13.34
C ARG A 74 7.95 -3.06 13.24
N LEU A 75 7.09 -3.52 12.34
CA LEU A 75 5.72 -3.03 12.27
C LEU A 75 4.90 -3.64 13.42
N VAL A 76 4.30 -2.78 14.25
CA VAL A 76 3.40 -3.18 15.35
C VAL A 76 2.03 -2.53 15.09
N PRO A 77 0.94 -3.30 15.05
CA PRO A 77 -0.40 -2.73 14.94
C PRO A 77 -0.73 -1.87 16.15
N VAL A 78 -1.36 -0.73 15.93
CA VAL A 78 -1.97 0.05 17.01
C VAL A 78 -3.17 -0.75 17.53
N SER A 79 -3.20 -1.03 18.83
CA SER A 79 -4.34 -1.69 19.49
C SER A 79 -5.62 -0.90 19.20
N LYS A 80 -6.77 -1.57 19.07
CA LYS A 80 -8.04 -0.92 18.71
C LYS A 80 -8.53 0.13 19.71
N ASP A 81 -7.88 0.25 20.87
CA ASP A 81 -8.27 1.11 21.99
C ASP A 81 -7.48 2.44 22.08
N GLU A 82 -6.44 2.67 21.26
CA GLU A 82 -5.61 3.89 21.38
C GLU A 82 -6.10 5.08 20.51
N GLY A 83 -7.34 5.02 20.01
CA GLY A 83 -7.89 6.01 19.06
C GLY A 83 -9.11 6.81 19.52
N GLU A 84 -9.67 6.54 20.71
CA GLU A 84 -10.91 7.17 21.21
C GLU A 84 -10.78 7.75 22.62
N GLU A 85 -9.61 8.27 23.00
CA GLU A 85 -9.50 9.15 24.18
C GLU A 85 -8.82 10.47 23.79
N GLY A 86 -9.64 11.48 23.51
CA GLY A 86 -9.15 12.81 23.15
C GLY A 86 -10.19 13.86 22.75
N SER A 87 -11.49 13.57 22.81
CA SER A 87 -12.54 14.59 22.72
C SER A 87 -13.40 14.61 23.99
N ALA A 88 -12.73 14.81 25.12
CA ALA A 88 -13.37 15.36 26.31
C ALA A 88 -12.59 16.62 26.71
N THR A 89 -13.08 17.78 26.31
CA THR A 89 -12.79 19.05 27.00
C THR A 89 -14.00 19.97 26.88
N LEU A 90 -14.71 20.05 28.01
CA LEU A 90 -15.60 21.10 28.52
C LEU A 90 -16.82 21.53 27.69
#